data_AF-A0A259SCU2-F1
#
_entry.id   AF-A0A259SCU2-F1
#
_cell.length_a   1.000
_cell.length_b   1.000
_cell.length_c   1.000
_cell.angle_alpha   90.00
_cell.angle_beta   90.00
_cell.angle_gamma   90.00
#
_symmetry.space_group_name_H-M   'P 1'
#
loop_
_entity.id
_entity.type
_entity.pdbx_description
1 polymer ?
#
loop_
_entity_poly.entity_id
_entity_poly.type
_entity_poly.pdbx_seq_one_letter_code
_entity_poly.pdbx_strand_id
1 'polypeptide(L)'
;MYYYHAHAADERPQDEHGHFHLFIRPEPSAQFSHVVGVSIDARGAVRSLFTTNRWVTDEYIRPAVDLVSMLPDAFVVNRARPSWLVSRWLMMLVRLCEPQIRRLLNARDESLGWTGDGELPVDVAEDRSKNVLSEEFIDIYAVLTLVQQVGLQRYSA
;
A
#
# COMPACT_ATOMS: atom_id res chain seq x y z
N MET A 1 2.37 -1.57 -10.78
CA MET A 1 3.24 -2.77 -10.78
C MET A 1 3.43 -3.24 -9.35
N TYR A 2 3.98 -4.43 -9.13
CA TYR A 2 4.35 -4.88 -7.80
C TYR A 2 5.70 -5.61 -7.80
N TYR A 3 6.30 -5.67 -6.62
CA TYR A 3 7.48 -6.47 -6.31
C TYR A 3 7.23 -7.22 -5.00
N TYR A 4 7.69 -8.47 -4.89
CA TYR A 4 7.56 -9.28 -3.68
C TYR A 4 8.94 -9.66 -3.18
N HIS A 5 9.18 -9.53 -1.88
CA HIS A 5 10.36 -10.07 -1.23
C HIS A 5 10.07 -10.52 0.20
N ALA A 6 11.05 -11.21 0.77
CA ALA A 6 11.07 -11.59 2.16
C ALA A 6 12.44 -11.25 2.74
N HIS A 7 12.46 -10.62 3.92
CA HIS A 7 13.70 -10.33 4.64
C HIS A 7 14.38 -11.60 5.14
N ALA A 8 15.67 -11.50 5.50
CA ALA A 8 16.35 -12.56 6.22
C ALA A 8 15.60 -12.89 7.53
N ALA A 9 15.74 -14.12 8.04
CA ALA A 9 14.92 -14.61 9.14
C ALA A 9 15.07 -13.79 10.44
N ASP A 10 16.23 -13.18 10.65
CA ASP A 10 16.58 -12.31 11.78
C ASP A 10 16.10 -10.86 11.63
N GLU A 11 15.81 -10.41 10.41
CA GLU A 11 15.28 -9.08 10.09
C GLU A 11 13.76 -9.08 9.89
N ARG A 12 13.16 -10.26 9.72
CA ARG A 12 11.75 -10.39 9.36
C ARG A 12 10.85 -10.22 10.58
N PRO A 13 9.78 -9.41 10.50
CA PRO A 13 8.77 -9.35 11.54
C PRO A 13 8.22 -10.73 11.89
N GLN A 14 7.89 -10.93 13.18
CA GLN A 14 7.29 -12.18 13.63
C GLN A 14 5.99 -12.47 12.85
N ASP A 15 5.85 -13.71 12.42
CA ASP A 15 4.73 -14.25 11.63
C ASP A 15 4.59 -13.67 10.21
N GLU A 16 5.51 -12.81 9.75
CA GLU A 16 5.58 -12.43 8.35
C GLU A 16 6.29 -13.52 7.52
N HIS A 17 5.73 -13.85 6.36
CA HIS A 17 6.40 -14.66 5.34
C HIS A 17 7.17 -13.78 4.36
N GLY A 18 6.59 -12.66 3.97
CA GLY A 18 7.18 -11.60 3.16
C GLY A 18 6.10 -10.59 2.81
N HIS A 19 6.42 -9.66 1.92
CA HIS A 19 5.48 -8.62 1.56
C HIS A 19 5.60 -8.17 0.11
N PHE A 20 4.50 -7.62 -0.42
CA PHE A 20 4.45 -6.99 -1.72
C PHE A 20 4.59 -5.48 -1.60
N HIS A 21 5.43 -4.84 -2.40
CA HIS A 21 5.38 -3.40 -2.62
C HIS A 21 4.52 -3.11 -3.85
N LEU A 22 3.51 -2.26 -3.70
CA LEU A 22 2.59 -1.88 -4.76
C LEU A 22 2.90 -0.47 -5.24
N PHE A 23 3.07 -0.32 -6.56
CA PHE A 23 3.41 0.96 -7.17
C PHE A 23 2.41 1.37 -8.24
N ILE A 24 2.12 2.66 -8.30
CA ILE A 24 1.42 3.28 -9.43
C ILE A 24 2.38 4.17 -10.23
N ARG A 25 2.06 4.34 -11.50
CA ARG A 25 2.74 5.26 -12.40
C ARG A 25 1.64 5.92 -13.25
N PRO A 26 1.23 7.17 -12.94
CA PRO A 26 0.03 7.79 -13.53
C PRO A 26 0.08 7.84 -15.06
N GLU A 27 1.27 8.02 -15.62
CA GLU A 27 1.51 8.12 -17.05
C GLU A 27 2.90 7.56 -17.41
N PRO A 28 3.16 7.15 -18.66
CA PRO A 28 4.39 6.43 -19.02
C PRO A 28 5.71 7.15 -18.69
N SER A 29 5.71 8.49 -18.72
CA SER A 29 6.86 9.35 -18.43
C SER A 29 7.05 9.66 -16.95
N ALA A 30 6.03 9.43 -16.11
CA ALA A 30 6.11 9.72 -14.69
C ALA A 30 6.98 8.71 -13.93
N GLN A 31 7.52 9.14 -12.79
CA GLN A 31 8.15 8.24 -11.82
C GLN A 31 7.10 7.40 -11.08
N PHE A 32 7.54 6.25 -10.59
CA PHE A 32 6.72 5.36 -9.76
C PHE A 32 6.51 5.95 -8.37
N SER A 33 5.31 5.77 -7.83
CA SER A 33 4.99 6.06 -6.43
C SER A 33 4.52 4.79 -5.77
N HIS A 34 5.07 4.48 -4.61
CA HIS A 34 4.62 3.41 -3.74
C HIS A 34 3.28 3.79 -3.13
N VAL A 35 2.32 2.91 -3.28
CA VAL A 35 1.00 3.04 -2.67
C VAL A 35 1.04 2.43 -1.28
N VAL A 36 1.42 1.16 -1.20
CA VAL A 36 1.40 0.40 0.06
C VAL A 36 2.21 -0.88 -0.08
N GLY A 37 2.81 -1.29 1.02
CA GLY A 37 3.35 -2.61 1.28
C GLY A 37 2.24 -3.53 1.81
N VAL A 38 2.18 -4.77 1.34
CA VAL A 38 1.20 -5.78 1.78
C VAL A 38 1.95 -6.91 2.46
N SER A 39 1.98 -6.91 3.79
CA SER A 39 2.55 -8.00 4.60
C SER A 39 1.63 -9.21 4.59
N ILE A 40 2.20 -10.40 4.38
CA ILE A 40 1.47 -11.67 4.42
C ILE A 40 2.10 -12.65 5.39
N ASP A 41 1.26 -13.54 5.95
CA ASP A 41 1.73 -14.68 6.74
C ASP A 41 2.13 -15.88 5.87
N ALA A 42 2.61 -16.95 6.50
CA ALA A 42 3.02 -18.19 5.81
C ALA A 42 1.85 -18.94 5.12
N ARG A 43 0.60 -18.56 5.40
CA ARG A 43 -0.61 -19.09 4.75
C ARG A 43 -1.09 -18.19 3.62
N GLY A 44 -0.43 -17.04 3.39
CA GLY A 44 -0.82 -16.05 2.39
C GLY A 44 -1.92 -15.11 2.84
N ALA A 45 -2.29 -15.09 4.13
CA ALA A 45 -3.25 -14.14 4.67
C ALA A 45 -2.60 -12.76 4.85
N VAL A 46 -3.35 -11.69 4.58
CA VAL A 46 -2.87 -10.32 4.80
C VAL A 46 -2.72 -10.07 6.30
N ARG A 47 -1.52 -9.67 6.73
CA ARG A 47 -1.23 -9.27 8.11
C ARG A 47 -1.45 -7.77 8.31
N SER A 48 -0.75 -6.97 7.52
CA SER A 48 -0.77 -5.52 7.62
C SER A 48 -0.53 -4.87 6.26
N LEU A 49 -0.95 -3.62 6.18
CA LEU A 49 -0.63 -2.70 5.12
C LEU A 49 0.28 -1.61 5.69
N PHE A 50 1.31 -1.21 4.96
CA PHE A 50 2.26 -0.21 5.45
C PHE A 50 2.79 0.71 4.35
N THR A 51 3.26 1.90 4.72
CA THR A 51 4.01 2.79 3.83
C THR A 51 5.46 2.88 4.25
N THR A 52 6.33 3.27 3.33
CA THR A 52 7.77 3.34 3.55
C THR A 52 8.30 4.72 3.21
N ASN A 53 9.46 5.05 3.77
CA ASN A 53 10.20 6.23 3.33
C ASN A 53 10.85 6.01 1.96
N ARG A 54 11.13 7.09 1.23
CA ARG A 54 11.67 7.07 -0.13
C ARG A 54 12.91 6.21 -0.24
N TRP A 55 13.85 6.33 0.70
CA TRP A 55 15.11 5.58 0.64
C TRP A 55 14.91 4.04 0.60
N VAL A 56 13.74 3.53 1.02
CA VAL A 56 13.41 2.09 0.98
C VAL A 56 13.06 1.64 -0.45
N THR A 57 12.37 2.49 -1.21
CA THR A 57 11.72 2.13 -2.48
C THR A 57 12.24 2.92 -3.69
N ASP A 58 13.10 3.92 -3.47
CA ASP A 58 13.59 4.90 -4.44
C ASP A 58 12.45 5.53 -5.27
N GLU A 59 11.33 5.76 -4.62
CA GLU A 59 10.11 6.23 -5.27
C GLU A 59 10.07 7.76 -5.44
N TYR A 60 9.12 8.22 -6.25
CA TYR A 60 8.67 9.60 -6.18
C TYR A 60 7.50 9.70 -5.19
N ILE A 61 7.76 10.27 -4.02
CA ILE A 61 6.75 10.49 -2.98
C ILE A 61 5.75 11.54 -3.49
N ARG A 62 4.52 11.11 -3.75
CA ARG A 62 3.39 11.99 -4.06
C ARG A 62 2.57 12.24 -2.80
N PRO A 63 1.98 13.44 -2.65
CA PRO A 63 1.06 13.73 -1.55
C PRO A 63 -0.05 12.68 -1.47
N ALA A 64 -0.52 12.40 -0.26
CA ALA A 64 -1.58 11.45 -0.02
C ALA A 64 -2.82 11.80 -0.83
N VAL A 65 -3.20 13.08 -0.89
CA VAL A 65 -4.35 13.57 -1.66
C VAL A 65 -4.29 13.16 -3.13
N ASP A 66 -3.11 13.24 -3.76
CA ASP A 66 -2.91 12.86 -5.15
C ASP A 66 -3.07 11.36 -5.35
N LEU A 67 -2.34 10.56 -4.56
CA LEU A 67 -2.40 9.10 -4.67
C LEU A 67 -3.80 8.58 -4.41
N VAL A 68 -4.47 9.12 -3.39
CA VAL A 68 -5.83 8.77 -3.02
C VAL A 68 -6.82 9.13 -4.12
N SER A 69 -6.65 10.26 -4.81
CA SER A 69 -7.52 10.64 -5.94
C SER A 69 -7.43 9.67 -7.13
N MET A 70 -6.30 8.98 -7.25
CA MET A 70 -6.04 8.01 -8.32
C MET A 70 -6.51 6.60 -7.97
N LEU A 71 -6.74 6.30 -6.69
CA LEU A 71 -7.16 4.99 -6.23
C LEU A 71 -8.68 4.81 -6.32
N PRO A 72 -9.15 3.57 -6.58
CA PRO A 72 -8.35 2.38 -6.84
C PRO A 72 -7.98 2.21 -8.33
N ASP A 73 -8.50 3.06 -9.22
CA ASP A 73 -8.50 2.82 -10.66
C ASP A 73 -7.13 2.96 -11.34
N ALA A 74 -6.17 3.67 -10.74
CA ALA A 74 -4.81 3.76 -11.25
C ALA A 74 -3.93 2.54 -10.91
N PHE A 75 -4.32 1.72 -9.92
CA PHE A 75 -3.59 0.48 -9.63
C PHE A 75 -4.06 -0.66 -10.54
N VAL A 76 -3.57 -0.63 -11.78
CA VAL A 76 -3.88 -1.66 -12.79
C VAL A 76 -2.63 -2.46 -13.12
N VAL A 77 -2.72 -3.77 -12.92
CA VAL A 77 -1.67 -4.73 -13.31
C VAL A 77 -2.21 -5.64 -14.41
N ASN A 78 -2.12 -5.15 -15.65
CA ASN A 78 -2.61 -5.87 -16.84
C ASN A 78 -1.55 -6.77 -17.50
N ARG A 79 -0.59 -7.27 -16.71
CA ARG A 79 0.42 -8.23 -17.18
C ARG A 79 0.15 -9.59 -16.54
N ALA A 80 0.19 -10.64 -17.36
CA ALA A 80 0.01 -12.02 -16.90
C ALA A 80 1.20 -12.56 -16.08
N ARG A 81 2.36 -11.88 -16.15
CA ARG A 81 3.57 -12.22 -15.38
C ARG A 81 3.75 -11.27 -14.17
N PRO A 82 4.35 -11.75 -13.07
CA PRO A 82 4.76 -13.15 -12.84
C PRO A 82 3.59 -14.10 -12.55
N SER A 83 2.46 -13.58 -12.05
CA SER A 83 1.25 -14.38 -11.83
C SER A 83 0.00 -13.54 -12.03
N TRP A 84 -0.88 -13.98 -12.95
CA TRP A 84 -2.16 -13.33 -13.22
C TRP A 84 -3.10 -13.35 -12.02
N LEU A 85 -3.13 -14.46 -11.26
CA LEU A 85 -3.96 -14.58 -10.07
C LEU A 85 -3.51 -13.61 -8.97
N VAL A 86 -2.20 -13.49 -8.75
CA VAL A 86 -1.65 -12.52 -7.78
C VAL A 86 -1.96 -11.09 -8.21
N SER A 87 -1.78 -10.76 -9.50
CA SER A 87 -2.13 -9.44 -10.04
C SER A 87 -3.61 -9.11 -9.77
N ARG A 88 -4.53 -10.04 -10.02
CA ARG A 88 -5.97 -9.84 -9.75
C ARG A 88 -6.25 -9.69 -8.26
N TRP A 89 -5.66 -10.55 -7.44
CA TRP A 89 -5.84 -10.50 -6.00
C TRP A 89 -5.37 -9.16 -5.42
N LEU A 90 -4.18 -8.68 -5.81
CA LEU A 90 -3.66 -7.37 -5.38
C LEU A 90 -4.54 -6.21 -5.84
N MET A 91 -5.02 -6.23 -7.10
CA MET A 91 -5.96 -5.20 -7.59
C MET A 91 -7.27 -5.18 -6.77
N MET A 92 -7.78 -6.35 -6.38
CA MET A 92 -8.98 -6.44 -5.53
C MET A 92 -8.69 -6.04 -4.10
N LEU A 93 -7.52 -6.37 -3.56
CA LEU A 93 -7.11 -5.96 -2.22
C LEU A 93 -7.02 -4.43 -2.11
N VAL A 94 -6.44 -3.76 -3.10
CA VAL A 94 -6.39 -2.29 -3.14
C VAL A 94 -7.80 -1.68 -3.16
N ARG A 95 -8.74 -2.27 -3.90
CA ARG A 95 -10.15 -1.83 -3.92
C ARG A 95 -10.84 -2.05 -2.58
N LEU A 96 -10.66 -3.23 -1.99
CA LEU A 96 -11.30 -3.63 -0.75
C LEU A 96 -10.78 -2.82 0.45
N CYS A 97 -9.49 -2.54 0.45
CA CYS A 97 -8.79 -1.84 1.53
C CYS A 97 -8.53 -0.36 1.22
N GLU A 98 -9.23 0.25 0.24
CA GLU A 98 -9.05 1.67 -0.10
C GLU A 98 -9.20 2.60 1.12
N PRO A 99 -10.17 2.40 2.03
CA PRO A 99 -10.28 3.25 3.22
C PRO A 99 -9.06 3.15 4.15
N GLN A 100 -8.49 1.95 4.30
CA GLN A 100 -7.28 1.69 5.08
C GLN A 100 -6.06 2.34 4.41
N ILE A 101 -5.91 2.16 3.10
CA ILE A 101 -4.81 2.74 2.32
C ILE A 101 -4.84 4.26 2.40
N ARG A 102 -6.03 4.88 2.31
CA ARG A 102 -6.19 6.34 2.49
C ARG A 102 -5.68 6.81 3.86
N ARG A 103 -6.03 6.10 4.94
CA ARG A 103 -5.52 6.43 6.28
C ARG A 103 -4.01 6.30 6.37
N LEU A 104 -3.45 5.23 5.82
CA LEU A 104 -2.01 4.98 5.79
C LEU A 104 -1.25 6.07 5.03
N LEU A 105 -1.76 6.49 3.87
CA LEU A 105 -1.16 7.55 3.07
C LEU A 105 -1.19 8.90 3.80
N ASN A 106 -2.30 9.23 4.46
CA ASN A 106 -2.36 10.45 5.27
C ASN A 106 -1.40 10.39 6.47
N ALA A 107 -1.38 9.27 7.19
CA ALA A 107 -0.47 9.06 8.33
C ALA A 107 1.01 9.07 7.91
N ARG A 108 1.32 8.65 6.67
CA ARG A 108 2.65 8.76 6.08
C ARG A 108 3.08 10.22 5.94
N ASP A 109 2.22 11.05 5.38
CA ASP A 109 2.53 12.47 5.17
C ASP A 109 2.70 13.19 6.53
N GLU A 110 1.86 12.87 7.52
CA GLU A 110 2.01 13.32 8.90
C GLU A 110 3.35 12.89 9.53
N SER A 111 3.75 11.62 9.35
CA SER A 111 5.01 11.06 9.86
C SER A 111 6.25 11.70 9.22
N LEU A 112 6.12 12.15 7.98
CA LEU A 112 7.13 12.94 7.25
C LEU A 112 7.14 14.42 7.69
N GLY A 113 6.11 14.89 8.39
CA GLY A 113 5.94 16.31 8.72
C GLY A 113 5.77 17.17 7.45
N TRP A 114 5.16 16.61 6.41
CA TRP A 114 5.11 17.20 5.07
C TRP A 114 3.66 17.41 4.62
N THR A 115 3.35 18.61 4.11
CA THR A 115 1.97 18.98 3.73
C THR A 115 1.61 18.59 2.30
N GLY A 116 2.61 18.25 1.47
CA GLY A 116 2.39 17.97 0.06
C GLY A 116 2.45 19.18 -0.88
N ASP A 117 2.62 20.40 -0.36
CA ASP A 117 2.58 21.64 -1.16
C ASP A 117 3.90 21.97 -1.90
N GLY A 118 4.82 21.01 -1.98
CA GLY A 118 6.13 21.16 -2.60
C GLY A 118 6.95 19.87 -2.54
N GLU A 119 8.18 19.91 -3.04
CA GLU A 119 9.08 18.76 -2.98
C GLU A 119 9.37 18.35 -1.54
N LEU A 120 9.37 17.04 -1.28
CA LEU A 120 9.77 16.49 0.02
C LEU A 120 11.27 16.77 0.25
N PRO A 121 11.66 17.39 1.38
CA PRO A 121 13.06 17.64 1.70
C PRO A 121 13.90 16.36 1.65
N VAL A 122 15.10 16.46 1.08
CA VAL A 122 15.98 15.30 0.85
C VAL A 122 16.40 14.63 2.16
N ASP A 123 16.67 15.40 3.19
CA ASP A 123 17.00 14.90 4.53
C ASP A 123 15.86 14.08 5.15
N VAL A 124 14.61 14.50 4.94
CA VAL A 124 13.42 13.75 5.38
C VAL A 124 13.24 12.47 4.54
N ALA A 125 13.38 12.59 3.22
CA ALA A 125 13.20 11.47 2.28
C ALA A 125 14.30 10.41 2.37
N GLU A 126 15.50 10.79 2.81
CA GLU A 126 16.66 9.93 2.97
C GLU A 126 16.95 9.57 4.44
N ASP A 127 16.02 9.86 5.35
CA ASP A 127 16.15 9.50 6.77
C ASP A 127 16.03 7.97 6.97
N ARG A 128 17.20 7.33 7.08
CA ARG A 128 17.34 5.88 7.29
C ARG A 128 16.91 5.39 8.68
N SER A 129 16.60 6.29 9.60
CA SER A 129 15.98 5.90 10.88
C SER A 129 14.48 5.60 10.72
N LYS A 130 13.87 6.04 9.62
CA LYS A 130 12.45 5.84 9.30
C LYS A 130 12.30 4.91 8.10
N ASN A 131 12.13 3.62 8.34
CA ASN A 131 11.89 2.63 7.28
C ASN A 131 10.39 2.62 6.92
N VAL A 132 9.56 2.34 7.92
CA VAL A 132 8.09 2.30 7.83
C VAL A 132 7.54 3.61 8.40
N LEU A 133 6.68 4.28 7.63
CA LEU A 133 6.12 5.58 8.01
C LEU A 133 4.71 5.48 8.60
N SER A 134 3.96 4.46 8.19
CA SER A 134 2.66 4.12 8.75
C SER A 134 2.38 2.63 8.53
N GLU A 135 1.66 2.00 9.47
CA GLU A 135 1.26 0.59 9.37
C GLU A 135 -0.13 0.38 10.01
N GLU A 136 -0.95 -0.45 9.38
CA GLU A 136 -2.28 -0.83 9.86
C GLU A 136 -2.45 -2.35 9.68
N PHE A 137 -2.72 -3.06 10.78
CA PHE A 137 -3.04 -4.50 10.75
C PHE A 137 -4.44 -4.73 10.18
N ILE A 138 -4.58 -5.74 9.32
CA ILE A 138 -5.81 -6.00 8.58
C ILE A 138 -6.47 -7.27 9.10
N ASP A 139 -7.63 -7.10 9.73
CA ASP A 139 -8.59 -8.19 9.87
C ASP A 139 -9.47 -8.25 8.62
N ILE A 140 -9.13 -9.15 7.70
CA ILE A 140 -9.86 -9.28 6.43
C ILE A 140 -11.31 -9.72 6.65
N TYR A 141 -11.60 -10.49 7.70
CA TYR A 141 -12.96 -10.93 7.99
C TYR A 141 -13.80 -9.77 8.47
N ALA A 142 -13.26 -8.91 9.34
CA ALA A 142 -13.94 -7.70 9.77
C ALA A 142 -14.26 -6.78 8.57
N VAL A 143 -13.33 -6.61 7.64
CA VAL A 143 -13.55 -5.82 6.41
C VAL A 143 -14.67 -6.43 5.56
N LEU A 144 -14.65 -7.74 5.33
CA LEU A 144 -15.68 -8.43 4.55
C LEU A 144 -17.06 -8.37 5.22
N THR A 145 -17.12 -8.54 6.55
CA THR A 145 -18.36 -8.39 7.32
C THR A 145 -18.95 -6.98 7.18
N LEU A 146 -18.11 -5.94 7.26
CA LEU A 146 -18.57 -4.56 7.08
C LEU A 146 -19.11 -4.32 5.66
N VAL A 147 -18.40 -4.79 4.63
CA VAL A 147 -18.85 -4.67 3.24
C VAL A 147 -20.19 -5.39 3.04
N GLN A 148 -20.35 -6.59 3.61
CA GLN A 148 -21.61 -7.32 3.56
C GLN A 148 -22.75 -6.55 4.24
N GLN A 149 -22.51 -5.98 5.42
CA GLN A 149 -23.51 -5.20 6.16
C GLN A 149 -23.96 -3.97 5.38
N VAL A 150 -23.02 -3.19 4.83
CA VAL A 150 -23.31 -2.01 4.01
C VAL A 150 -24.08 -2.41 2.74
N GLY A 151 -23.69 -3.52 2.10
CA GLY A 151 -24.39 -4.07 0.95
C GLY A 151 -25.85 -4.41 1.28
N LEU A 152 -26.09 -5.16 2.36
CA LEU A 152 -27.43 -5.53 2.79
C LEU A 152 -28.29 -4.29 3.07
N GLN A 153 -27.77 -3.29 3.77
CA GLN A 153 -28.50 -2.04 4.04
C GLN A 153 -28.88 -1.29 2.75
N ARG A 154 -27.98 -1.25 1.77
CA ARG A 154 -28.21 -0.54 0.51
C ARG A 154 -29.23 -1.22 -0.41
N TYR A 155 -29.32 -2.54 -0.37
CA TYR A 155 -30.17 -3.34 -1.27
C TYR A 155 -31.41 -3.94 -0.60
N SER A 156 -31.62 -3.68 0.69
CA SER A 156 -32.85 -4.07 1.43
C SER A 156 -33.85 -2.91 1.60
N ALA A 157 -33.58 -1.76 0.98
CA ALA A 157 -34.46 -0.60 0.87
C ALA A 157 -34.97 -0.46 -0.58
#